data_AF-A0A9D6RSP5-F1
#
_entry.id   AF-A0A9D6RSP5-F1
#
_cell.length_a   1.000
_cell.length_b   1.000
_cell.length_c   1.000
_cell.angle_alpha   90.00
_cell.angle_beta   90.00
_cell.angle_gamma   90.00
#
_symmetry.space_group_name_H-M   'P 1'
#
loop_
_entity.id
_entity.type
_entity.pdbx_description
1 polymer ?
#
loop_
_entity_poly.entity_id
_entity_poly.type
_entity_poly.pdbx_seq_one_letter_code
_entity_poly.pdbx_strand_id
1 'polypeptide(L)'
;MAWDSIYVVNDRLATASTEEVKELEDRLHVRVPAGYSEFAHRFGEGVFCGFLRIYMPRKILDEHGGFRRKWREDPFWNEGPLIAEDLARAVILGDSLQGDQLVLHSSRPGTVFVLPHNSETSWEAGDDLEQALNWICSSGELVAPISSRYFESNLDRVRHRFDGPEAGKGVLAMLKRPPGYAAVRKALLGLGVHNSVDESHPEDGEACIQLFVREFEGSVTLIEADRLIALVCRSEDKLSPAFERVVSTLTGLGFRQAD
;
A
#
# COMPACT_ATOMS: atom_id res chain seq x y z
N MET A 1 -5.14 13.47 -9.88
CA MET A 1 -3.96 13.56 -9.00
C MET A 1 -2.69 13.58 -9.83
N ALA A 2 -1.91 14.66 -9.79
CA ALA A 2 -0.62 14.67 -10.48
C ALA A 2 0.38 13.70 -9.82
N TRP A 3 1.16 12.96 -10.63
CA TRP A 3 2.19 12.02 -10.13
C TRP A 3 3.21 12.67 -9.18
N ASP A 4 3.48 13.97 -9.35
CA ASP A 4 4.39 14.75 -8.49
C ASP A 4 3.88 14.93 -7.05
N SER A 5 2.58 14.73 -6.81
CA SER A 5 2.01 14.82 -5.46
C SER A 5 2.17 13.53 -4.63
N ILE A 6 2.70 12.46 -5.23
CA ILE A 6 2.91 11.17 -4.56
C ILE A 6 4.24 11.21 -3.80
N TYR A 7 4.18 11.00 -2.48
CA TYR A 7 5.37 10.87 -1.66
C TYR A 7 6.08 9.53 -1.90
N VAL A 8 7.32 9.55 -2.38
CA VAL A 8 8.11 8.33 -2.60
C VAL A 8 8.91 8.01 -1.34
N VAL A 9 8.62 6.87 -0.71
CA VAL A 9 9.19 6.48 0.59
C VAL A 9 10.67 6.16 0.50
N ASN A 10 11.09 5.49 -0.57
CA ASN A 10 12.47 5.07 -0.80
C ASN A 10 12.82 5.14 -2.30
N ASP A 11 14.10 5.38 -2.62
CA ASP A 11 14.53 5.67 -4.00
C ASP A 11 14.92 4.41 -4.79
N ARG A 12 14.98 3.24 -4.12
CA ARG A 12 15.28 1.98 -4.77
C ARG A 12 14.03 1.47 -5.47
N LEU A 13 13.97 1.60 -6.79
CA LEU A 13 12.80 1.26 -7.60
C LEU A 13 13.16 0.18 -8.63
N ALA A 14 12.29 -0.81 -8.80
CA ALA A 14 12.35 -1.77 -9.89
C ALA A 14 11.37 -1.35 -10.99
N THR A 15 11.84 -0.53 -11.93
CA THR A 15 11.02 0.13 -12.95
C THR A 15 10.97 -0.67 -14.25
N ALA A 16 10.01 -0.34 -15.11
CA ALA A 16 9.89 -0.90 -16.45
C ALA A 16 10.18 0.15 -17.53
N SER A 17 10.71 -0.33 -18.65
CA SER A 17 10.92 0.44 -19.87
C SER A 17 9.64 0.55 -20.70
N THR A 18 9.61 1.53 -21.61
CA THR A 18 8.53 1.68 -22.60
C THR A 18 8.42 0.46 -23.52
N GLU A 19 9.54 -0.19 -23.80
CA GLU A 19 9.64 -1.39 -24.63
C GLU A 19 8.96 -2.58 -23.97
N GLU A 20 9.15 -2.77 -22.65
CA GLU A 20 8.47 -3.82 -21.89
C GLU A 20 6.95 -3.61 -21.84
N VAL A 21 6.51 -2.35 -21.71
CA VAL A 21 5.07 -2.02 -21.77
C VAL A 21 4.50 -2.33 -23.16
N LYS A 22 5.24 -2.01 -24.23
CA LYS A 22 4.84 -2.33 -25.59
C LYS A 22 4.79 -3.83 -25.83
N GLU A 23 5.78 -4.59 -25.34
CA GLU A 23 5.79 -6.05 -25.43
C GLU A 23 4.56 -6.65 -24.75
N LEU A 24 4.16 -6.14 -23.58
CA LEU A 24 2.94 -6.55 -22.90
C LEU A 24 1.69 -6.33 -23.77
N GLU A 25 1.52 -5.13 -24.33
CA GLU A 25 0.39 -4.81 -25.21
C GLU A 25 0.35 -5.74 -26.43
N ASP A 26 1.50 -5.97 -27.07
CA ASP A 26 1.63 -6.81 -28.27
C ASP A 26 1.32 -8.28 -27.95
N ARG A 27 1.80 -8.81 -26.82
CA ARG A 27 1.64 -10.22 -26.44
C ARG A 27 0.23 -10.57 -25.96
N LEU A 28 -0.42 -9.65 -25.26
CA LEU A 28 -1.77 -9.89 -24.71
C LEU A 28 -2.88 -9.29 -25.57
N HIS A 29 -2.54 -8.62 -26.67
CA HIS A 29 -3.49 -7.93 -27.55
C HIS A 29 -4.44 -7.01 -26.78
N VAL A 30 -3.86 -6.23 -25.86
CA VAL A 30 -4.57 -5.29 -24.98
C VAL A 30 -3.94 -3.90 -25.09
N ARG A 31 -4.70 -2.87 -24.76
CA ARG A 31 -4.18 -1.52 -24.56
C ARG A 31 -4.11 -1.23 -23.07
N VAL A 32 -2.94 -0.88 -22.57
CA VAL A 32 -2.80 -0.42 -21.18
C VAL A 32 -3.42 0.98 -21.03
N PRO A 33 -3.92 1.33 -19.83
CA PRO A 33 -4.49 2.65 -19.58
C PRO A 33 -3.45 3.74 -19.77
N ALA A 34 -3.89 4.93 -20.19
CA ALA A 34 -3.02 6.10 -20.19
C ALA A 34 -2.44 6.32 -18.78
N GLY A 35 -1.19 6.79 -18.69
CA GLY A 35 -0.46 6.92 -17.44
C GLY A 35 0.19 5.63 -16.92
N TYR A 36 -0.17 4.43 -17.39
CA TYR A 36 0.49 3.19 -16.94
C TYR A 36 1.98 3.15 -17.25
N SER A 37 2.37 3.50 -18.48
CA SER A 37 3.79 3.51 -18.84
C SER A 37 4.59 4.52 -18.02
N GLU A 38 4.00 5.67 -17.70
CA GLU A 38 4.64 6.66 -16.83
C GLU A 38 4.77 6.14 -15.40
N PHE A 39 3.71 5.52 -14.86
CA PHE A 39 3.74 4.90 -13.54
C PHE A 39 4.81 3.81 -13.44
N ALA A 40 4.85 2.90 -14.41
CA ALA A 40 5.77 1.77 -14.43
C ALA A 40 7.24 2.24 -14.56
N HIS A 41 7.47 3.32 -15.31
CA HIS A 41 8.80 3.93 -15.44
C HIS A 41 9.22 4.72 -14.19
N ARG A 42 8.28 5.45 -13.58
CA ARG A 42 8.56 6.40 -12.50
C ARG A 42 8.61 5.76 -11.12
N PHE A 43 7.71 4.82 -10.84
CA PHE A 43 7.55 4.20 -9.52
C PHE A 43 7.98 2.72 -9.53
N GLY A 44 7.65 2.00 -10.60
CA GLY A 44 8.01 0.59 -10.72
C GLY A 44 7.19 -0.33 -9.81
N GLU A 45 7.76 -1.48 -9.46
CA GLU A 45 7.15 -2.46 -8.56
C GLU A 45 7.11 -1.94 -7.11
N GLY A 46 5.95 -2.07 -6.47
CA GLY A 46 5.75 -1.63 -5.09
C GLY A 46 4.28 -1.56 -4.69
N VAL A 47 4.04 -0.90 -3.56
CA VAL A 47 2.71 -0.67 -3.00
C VAL A 47 2.40 0.83 -3.04
N PHE A 48 1.28 1.17 -3.66
CA PHE A 48 0.70 2.50 -3.68
C PHE A 48 -0.27 2.65 -2.50
N CYS A 49 -0.04 3.69 -1.70
CA CYS A 49 -0.84 4.08 -0.54
C CYS A 49 -1.07 2.94 0.47
N GLY A 50 -0.13 2.00 0.61
CA GLY A 50 -0.25 0.86 1.52
C GLY A 50 -1.37 -0.12 1.16
N PHE A 51 -2.02 0.03 0.01
CA PHE A 51 -3.23 -0.70 -0.34
C PHE A 51 -3.14 -1.40 -1.68
N LEU A 52 -2.62 -0.75 -2.73
CA LEU A 52 -2.64 -1.25 -4.10
C LEU A 52 -1.26 -1.68 -4.59
N ARG A 53 -1.21 -2.73 -5.41
CA ARG A 53 -0.05 -3.11 -6.21
C ARG A 53 -0.44 -3.04 -7.67
N ILE A 54 0.18 -2.12 -8.41
CA ILE A 54 0.09 -2.10 -9.87
C ILE A 54 1.22 -2.98 -10.40
N TYR A 55 0.88 -4.00 -11.18
CA TYR A 55 1.85 -4.97 -11.63
C TYR A 55 2.71 -4.40 -12.76
N MET A 56 4.01 -4.69 -12.71
CA MET A 56 4.92 -4.42 -13.83
C MET A 56 4.62 -5.34 -15.02
N PRO A 57 5.01 -4.96 -16.26
CA PRO A 57 4.65 -5.70 -17.46
C PRO A 57 4.98 -7.19 -17.40
N ARG A 58 6.18 -7.52 -16.88
CA ARG A 58 6.61 -8.90 -16.68
C ARG A 58 5.67 -9.68 -15.74
N LYS A 59 5.28 -9.10 -14.61
CA LYS A 59 4.37 -9.75 -13.66
C LYS A 59 2.98 -9.95 -14.27
N ILE A 60 2.48 -8.99 -15.05
CA ILE A 60 1.21 -9.16 -15.77
C ILE A 60 1.28 -10.37 -16.71
N LEU A 61 2.35 -10.49 -17.50
CA LEU A 61 2.56 -11.62 -18.41
C LEU A 61 2.63 -12.97 -17.67
N ASP A 62 3.33 -13.00 -16.54
CA ASP A 62 3.51 -14.21 -15.72
C ASP A 62 2.19 -14.65 -15.04
N GLU A 63 1.41 -13.70 -14.52
CA GLU A 63 0.16 -13.96 -13.78
C GLU A 63 -1.05 -14.21 -14.70
N HIS A 64 -1.05 -13.69 -15.92
CA HIS A 64 -2.22 -13.68 -16.81
C HIS A 64 -2.82 -15.06 -17.04
N GLY A 65 -1.99 -16.09 -17.27
CA GLY A 65 -2.45 -17.45 -17.49
C GLY A 65 -3.09 -18.08 -16.24
N GLY A 66 -2.57 -17.76 -15.05
CA GLY A 66 -3.12 -18.20 -13.77
C GLY A 66 -4.44 -17.52 -13.46
N PHE A 67 -4.50 -16.19 -13.63
CA PHE A 67 -5.70 -15.37 -13.47
C PHE A 67 -6.87 -15.90 -14.31
N ARG A 68 -6.66 -16.12 -15.62
CA ARG A 68 -7.72 -16.61 -16.51
C ARG A 68 -8.24 -18.00 -16.16
N ARG A 69 -7.36 -18.86 -15.65
CA ARG A 69 -7.76 -20.22 -15.21
C ARG A 69 -8.60 -20.14 -13.94
N LYS A 70 -8.13 -19.39 -12.93
CA LYS A 70 -8.84 -19.21 -11.65
C LYS A 70 -10.30 -18.81 -11.88
N TRP A 71 -10.53 -17.74 -12.63
CA TRP A 71 -11.88 -17.19 -12.78
C TRP A 71 -12.77 -17.93 -13.79
N ARG A 72 -12.20 -18.87 -14.56
CA ARG A 72 -12.99 -19.85 -15.30
C ARG A 72 -13.52 -20.96 -14.40
N GLU A 73 -12.74 -21.34 -13.39
CA GLU A 73 -13.05 -22.46 -12.49
C GLU A 73 -13.92 -22.04 -11.31
N ASP A 74 -13.79 -20.79 -10.86
CA ASP A 74 -14.47 -20.25 -9.67
C ASP A 74 -15.10 -18.88 -9.98
N PRO A 75 -16.21 -18.83 -10.75
CA PRO A 75 -16.86 -17.57 -11.11
C PRO A 75 -17.48 -16.90 -9.87
N PHE A 76 -17.14 -15.62 -9.64
CA PHE A 76 -17.60 -14.87 -8.47
C PHE A 76 -18.44 -13.63 -8.83
N TRP A 77 -17.92 -12.73 -9.66
CA TRP A 77 -18.64 -11.49 -10.03
C TRP A 77 -19.75 -11.73 -11.06
N ASN A 78 -20.96 -11.30 -10.76
CA ASN A 78 -22.15 -11.47 -11.62
C ASN A 78 -22.92 -10.15 -11.85
N GLU A 79 -22.46 -9.05 -11.27
CA GLU A 79 -23.06 -7.72 -11.37
C GLU A 79 -22.02 -6.68 -11.82
N GLY A 80 -22.50 -5.59 -12.42
CA GLY A 80 -21.66 -4.47 -12.85
C GLY A 80 -21.20 -4.57 -14.32
N PRO A 81 -20.21 -3.75 -14.72
CA PRO A 81 -19.76 -3.64 -16.11
C PRO A 81 -18.91 -4.82 -16.59
N LEU A 82 -18.36 -5.63 -15.69
CA LEU A 82 -17.72 -6.91 -16.01
C LEU A 82 -18.28 -8.03 -15.12
N ILE A 83 -18.67 -9.13 -15.75
CA ILE A 83 -19.10 -10.35 -15.06
C ILE A 83 -18.08 -11.48 -15.28
N ALA A 84 -18.24 -12.60 -14.58
CA ALA A 84 -17.31 -13.72 -14.59
C ALA A 84 -16.99 -14.23 -16.00
N GLU A 85 -17.98 -14.24 -16.90
CA GLU A 85 -17.83 -14.63 -18.30
C GLU A 85 -16.86 -13.72 -19.07
N ASP A 86 -16.79 -12.43 -18.72
CA ASP A 86 -15.88 -11.46 -19.33
C ASP A 86 -14.43 -11.68 -18.86
N LEU A 87 -14.22 -12.22 -17.66
CA LEU A 87 -12.89 -12.40 -17.06
C LEU A 87 -12.01 -13.38 -17.85
N ALA A 88 -12.62 -14.28 -18.62
CA ALA A 88 -11.89 -15.14 -19.54
C ALA A 88 -11.15 -14.36 -20.65
N ARG A 89 -11.48 -13.08 -20.86
CA ARG A 89 -10.87 -12.15 -21.83
C ARG A 89 -10.24 -10.92 -21.16
N ALA A 90 -10.27 -10.85 -19.83
CA ALA A 90 -9.64 -9.79 -19.07
C ALA A 90 -8.15 -10.05 -18.84
N VAL A 91 -7.40 -8.97 -18.63
CA VAL A 91 -5.98 -8.98 -18.28
C VAL A 91 -5.84 -8.35 -16.90
N ILE A 92 -5.22 -9.06 -15.96
CA ILE A 92 -4.93 -8.51 -14.63
C ILE A 92 -3.90 -7.38 -14.73
N LEU A 93 -4.20 -6.23 -14.14
CA LEU A 93 -3.33 -5.06 -14.08
C LEU A 93 -2.66 -4.91 -12.70
N GLY A 94 -3.32 -5.42 -11.66
CA GLY A 94 -2.88 -5.27 -10.28
C GLY A 94 -3.89 -5.83 -9.31
N ASP A 95 -3.61 -5.65 -8.02
CA ASP A 95 -4.50 -6.05 -6.94
C ASP A 95 -4.38 -5.13 -5.72
N SER A 96 -5.31 -5.27 -4.78
CA SER A 96 -5.14 -4.74 -3.44
C SER A 96 -4.51 -5.78 -2.51
N LEU A 97 -3.96 -5.33 -1.38
CA LEU A 97 -3.47 -6.21 -0.32
C LEU A 97 -4.59 -7.02 0.35
N GLN A 98 -5.85 -6.62 0.17
CA GLN A 98 -7.04 -7.33 0.66
C GLN A 98 -7.60 -8.33 -0.35
N GLY A 99 -7.14 -8.29 -1.61
CA GLY A 99 -7.47 -9.26 -2.65
C GLY A 99 -8.39 -8.75 -3.76
N ASP A 100 -8.72 -7.45 -3.77
CA ASP A 100 -9.41 -6.82 -4.91
C ASP A 100 -8.53 -6.90 -6.14
N GLN A 101 -9.11 -6.96 -7.33
CA GLN A 101 -8.35 -7.06 -8.58
C GLN A 101 -8.64 -5.89 -9.49
N LEU A 102 -7.59 -5.37 -10.12
CA LEU A 102 -7.68 -4.38 -11.17
C LEU A 102 -7.48 -5.10 -12.50
N VAL A 103 -8.38 -4.90 -13.45
CA VAL A 103 -8.34 -5.61 -14.74
C VAL A 103 -8.60 -4.69 -15.91
N LEU A 104 -8.08 -5.08 -17.07
CA LEU A 104 -8.34 -4.50 -18.38
C LEU A 104 -9.17 -5.47 -19.20
N HIS A 105 -10.03 -4.96 -20.07
CA HIS A 105 -10.80 -5.78 -20.99
C HIS A 105 -10.62 -5.34 -22.44
N SER A 106 -10.36 -6.29 -23.33
CA SER A 106 -10.02 -6.00 -24.75
C SER A 106 -11.12 -5.27 -25.53
N SER A 107 -12.40 -5.42 -25.15
CA SER A 107 -13.50 -4.68 -25.78
C SER A 107 -13.60 -3.22 -25.34
N ARG A 108 -12.93 -2.85 -24.25
CA ARG A 108 -12.93 -1.51 -23.64
C ARG A 108 -11.48 -1.07 -23.37
N PRO A 109 -10.71 -0.80 -24.43
CA PRO A 109 -9.27 -0.53 -24.32
C PRO A 109 -9.00 0.72 -23.49
N GLY A 110 -8.04 0.64 -22.58
CA GLY A 110 -7.64 1.74 -21.71
C GLY A 110 -8.51 1.93 -20.46
N THR A 111 -9.70 1.34 -20.38
CA THR A 111 -10.54 1.39 -19.18
C THR A 111 -10.04 0.40 -18.12
N VAL A 112 -9.95 0.86 -16.87
CA VAL A 112 -9.61 0.04 -15.70
C VAL A 112 -10.90 -0.34 -14.97
N PHE A 113 -11.07 -1.65 -14.78
CA PHE A 113 -12.14 -2.20 -13.97
C PHE A 113 -11.60 -2.69 -12.63
N VAL A 114 -12.44 -2.61 -11.61
CA VAL A 114 -12.17 -3.08 -10.26
C VAL A 114 -13.12 -4.23 -9.96
N LEU A 115 -12.55 -5.30 -9.43
CA LEU A 115 -13.23 -6.51 -9.02
C LEU A 115 -13.04 -6.65 -7.48
N PRO A 116 -14.01 -6.19 -6.67
CA PRO A 116 -13.88 -6.24 -5.22
C PRO A 116 -13.86 -7.69 -4.70
N HIS A 117 -13.05 -7.99 -3.70
CA HIS A 117 -12.96 -9.34 -3.13
C HIS A 117 -14.17 -9.74 -2.27
N ASN A 118 -14.92 -8.75 -1.79
CA ASN A 118 -16.02 -8.89 -0.84
C ASN A 118 -17.39 -8.50 -1.44
N SER A 119 -17.48 -8.29 -2.75
CA SER A 119 -18.71 -7.93 -3.46
C SER A 119 -18.73 -8.59 -4.85
N GLU A 120 -19.92 -9.06 -5.26
CA GLU A 120 -20.15 -9.63 -6.59
C GLU A 120 -20.31 -8.54 -7.68
N THR A 121 -20.41 -7.27 -7.29
CA THR A 121 -20.53 -6.12 -8.20
C THR A 121 -19.15 -5.60 -8.58
N SER A 122 -18.82 -5.64 -9.87
CA SER A 122 -17.63 -4.97 -10.42
C SER A 122 -17.88 -3.47 -10.64
N TRP A 123 -16.80 -2.72 -10.81
CA TRP A 123 -16.84 -1.27 -11.04
C TRP A 123 -15.95 -0.86 -12.20
N GLU A 124 -16.35 0.22 -12.86
CA GLU A 124 -15.50 0.96 -13.79
C GLU A 124 -14.84 2.10 -13.03
N ALA A 125 -13.51 2.02 -12.86
CA ALA A 125 -12.77 2.96 -12.01
C ALA A 125 -12.25 4.18 -12.80
N GLY A 126 -12.08 4.06 -14.12
CA GLY A 126 -11.68 5.17 -14.98
C GLY A 126 -11.12 4.74 -16.32
N ASP A 127 -11.00 5.70 -17.25
CA ASP A 127 -10.46 5.50 -18.60
C ASP A 127 -8.94 5.73 -18.71
N ASP A 128 -8.30 6.02 -17.58
CA ASP A 128 -6.86 6.07 -17.43
C ASP A 128 -6.44 5.63 -16.01
N LEU A 129 -5.15 5.40 -15.80
CA LEU A 129 -4.64 4.89 -14.53
C LEU A 129 -4.81 5.91 -13.40
N GLU A 130 -4.65 7.20 -13.69
CA GLU A 130 -4.75 8.25 -12.67
C GLU A 130 -6.19 8.36 -12.15
N GLN A 131 -7.18 8.33 -13.04
CA GLN A 131 -8.60 8.29 -12.71
C GLN A 131 -8.93 7.05 -11.89
N ALA A 132 -8.44 5.88 -12.31
CA ALA A 132 -8.67 4.63 -11.58
C ALA A 132 -8.09 4.68 -10.17
N LEU A 133 -6.85 5.14 -10.00
CA LEU A 133 -6.23 5.31 -8.68
C LEU A 133 -6.96 6.36 -7.83
N ASN A 134 -7.42 7.46 -8.43
CA ASN A 134 -8.25 8.44 -7.73
C ASN A 134 -9.56 7.83 -7.25
N TRP A 135 -10.27 7.10 -8.12
CA TRP A 135 -11.51 6.43 -7.76
C TRP A 135 -11.30 5.47 -6.59
N ILE A 136 -10.31 4.58 -6.68
CA ILE A 136 -10.02 3.61 -5.61
C ILE A 136 -9.75 4.32 -4.28
N CYS A 137 -8.97 5.39 -4.30
CA CYS A 137 -8.61 6.07 -3.06
C CYS A 137 -9.66 7.05 -2.52
N SER A 138 -10.74 7.35 -3.25
CA SER A 138 -11.72 8.38 -2.86
C SER A 138 -13.18 7.95 -2.88
N SER A 139 -13.52 6.84 -3.55
CA SER A 139 -14.91 6.38 -3.68
C SER A 139 -15.50 5.92 -2.35
N GLY A 140 -14.69 5.31 -1.49
CA GLY A 140 -15.16 4.63 -0.28
C GLY A 140 -15.77 3.26 -0.54
N GLU A 141 -15.73 2.77 -1.78
CA GLU A 141 -16.36 1.49 -2.18
C GLU A 141 -15.49 0.27 -1.84
N LEU A 142 -14.16 0.41 -1.92
CA LEU A 142 -13.22 -0.67 -1.60
C LEU A 142 -12.65 -0.58 -0.19
N VAL A 143 -12.30 0.64 0.21
CA VAL A 143 -11.63 0.97 1.46
C VAL A 143 -12.05 2.37 1.87
N ALA A 144 -11.99 2.68 3.15
CA ALA A 144 -12.16 4.04 3.64
C ALA A 144 -11.29 5.02 2.83
N PRO A 145 -11.80 6.24 2.49
CA PRO A 145 -11.05 7.18 1.66
C PRO A 145 -9.65 7.45 2.20
N ILE A 146 -8.66 7.21 1.35
CA ILE A 146 -7.26 7.40 1.70
C ILE A 146 -6.94 8.89 1.49
N SER A 147 -6.37 9.54 2.50
CA SER A 147 -6.04 10.98 2.45
C SER A 147 -4.61 11.24 1.96
N SER A 148 -3.66 10.37 2.29
CA SER A 148 -2.26 10.51 1.89
C SER A 148 -1.93 9.72 0.64
N ARG A 149 -1.07 10.28 -0.21
CA ARG A 149 -0.61 9.62 -1.45
C ARG A 149 0.87 9.32 -1.34
N TYR A 150 1.21 8.03 -1.30
CA TYR A 150 2.60 7.61 -1.22
C TYR A 150 2.86 6.32 -2.01
N PHE A 151 4.13 6.05 -2.30
CA PHE A 151 4.58 4.84 -2.96
C PHE A 151 5.78 4.24 -2.23
N GLU A 152 5.77 2.92 -2.04
CA GLU A 152 6.83 2.16 -1.39
C GLU A 152 7.18 0.89 -2.19
N SER A 153 8.42 0.81 -2.67
CA SER A 153 8.90 -0.33 -3.49
C SER A 153 9.06 -1.65 -2.72
N ASN A 154 9.13 -1.60 -1.38
CA ASN A 154 9.47 -2.72 -0.49
C ASN A 154 10.82 -3.42 -0.77
N LEU A 155 11.66 -2.87 -1.64
CA LEU A 155 12.99 -3.43 -1.94
C LEU A 155 13.96 -3.20 -0.78
N ASP A 156 14.65 -4.26 -0.36
CA ASP A 156 15.74 -4.26 0.61
C ASP A 156 15.41 -3.47 1.89
N ARG A 157 14.28 -3.86 2.50
CA ARG A 157 13.75 -3.22 3.70
C ARG A 157 14.05 -4.05 4.93
N VAL A 158 14.48 -3.36 5.98
CA VAL A 158 14.61 -3.92 7.33
C VAL A 158 13.46 -3.40 8.17
N ARG A 159 12.76 -4.33 8.83
CA ARG A 159 11.63 -4.03 9.72
C ARG A 159 12.03 -4.34 11.15
N HIS A 160 11.79 -3.39 12.04
CA HIS A 160 11.97 -3.52 13.47
C HIS A 160 10.61 -3.39 14.14
N ARG A 161 10.19 -4.42 14.87
CA ARG A 161 8.97 -4.38 15.67
C ARG A 161 9.31 -3.98 17.09
N PHE A 162 8.57 -3.04 17.64
CA PHE A 162 8.65 -2.61 19.02
C PHE A 162 7.29 -2.81 19.68
N ASP A 163 7.23 -3.67 20.69
CA ASP A 163 6.04 -3.88 21.50
C ASP A 163 6.04 -2.88 22.66
N GLY A 164 4.93 -2.15 22.81
CA GLY A 164 4.72 -1.20 23.88
C GLY A 164 4.63 -1.87 25.26
N PRO A 165 4.84 -1.10 26.34
CA PRO A 165 4.80 -1.65 27.69
C PRO A 165 3.40 -2.17 28.03
N GLU A 166 3.32 -3.40 28.54
CA GLU A 166 2.07 -3.95 29.07
C GLU A 166 1.57 -3.13 30.26
N ALA A 167 0.24 -3.00 30.39
CA ALA A 167 -0.36 -2.53 31.63
C ALA A 167 -0.05 -3.54 32.73
N GLY A 168 0.97 -3.25 33.55
CA GLY A 168 1.42 -4.18 34.58
C GLY A 168 0.28 -4.54 35.56
N LYS A 169 0.29 -5.78 36.05
CA LYS A 169 -0.65 -6.24 37.08
C LYS A 169 -0.08 -5.93 38.46
N GLY A 170 -0.83 -5.20 39.30
CA GLY A 170 -0.48 -4.94 40.71
C GLY A 170 -0.33 -3.46 41.08
N VAL A 171 -0.29 -3.19 42.38
CA VAL A 171 -0.37 -1.82 42.96
C VAL A 171 0.81 -0.91 42.54
N LEU A 172 2.01 -1.47 42.37
CA LEU A 172 3.18 -0.71 41.89
C LEU A 172 3.09 -0.33 40.41
N ALA A 173 2.47 -1.19 39.58
CA ALA A 173 2.20 -0.89 38.18
C ALA A 173 1.08 0.15 38.00
N MET A 174 0.12 0.21 38.93
CA MET A 174 -0.90 1.26 38.95
C MET A 174 -0.33 2.68 39.15
N LEU A 175 0.85 2.80 39.77
CA LEU A 175 1.51 4.10 40.00
C LEU A 175 2.30 4.61 38.78
N LYS A 176 2.67 3.73 37.84
CA LYS A 176 3.33 4.09 36.58
C LYS A 176 2.47 3.61 35.41
N ARG A 177 1.45 4.39 35.07
CA ARG A 177 0.64 4.12 33.87
C ARG A 177 1.55 4.15 32.63
N PRO A 178 1.52 3.13 31.77
CA PRO A 178 2.23 3.19 30.49
C PRO A 178 1.73 4.39 29.67
N PRO A 179 2.58 4.98 28.80
CA PRO A 179 2.14 6.04 27.93
C PRO A 179 1.05 5.51 26.99
N GLY A 180 -0.09 6.19 26.93
CA GLY A 180 -1.13 5.89 25.94
C GLY A 180 -0.74 6.37 24.54
N TYR A 181 -1.50 5.97 23.52
CA TYR A 181 -1.25 6.29 22.12
C TYR A 181 -0.95 7.78 21.89
N ALA A 182 -1.80 8.67 22.42
CA ALA A 182 -1.63 10.12 22.26
C ALA A 182 -0.28 10.65 22.77
N ALA A 183 0.25 10.07 23.86
CA ALA A 183 1.54 10.48 24.42
C ALA A 183 2.71 10.00 23.55
N VAL A 184 2.65 8.76 23.08
CA VAL A 184 3.66 8.19 22.17
C VAL A 184 3.65 8.91 20.83
N ARG A 185 2.46 9.11 20.23
CA ARG A 185 2.26 9.89 19.02
C ARG A 185 2.88 11.28 19.14
N LYS A 186 2.58 12.00 20.24
CA LYS A 186 3.14 13.33 20.50
C LYS A 186 4.67 13.30 20.59
N ALA A 187 5.24 12.29 21.23
CA ALA A 187 6.69 12.15 21.34
C ALA A 187 7.34 11.90 19.97
N LEU A 188 6.80 10.99 19.17
CA LEU A 188 7.30 10.68 17.82
C LEU A 188 7.20 11.88 16.87
N LEU A 189 6.06 12.59 16.86
CA LEU A 189 5.91 13.82 16.09
C LEU A 189 6.88 14.91 16.56
N GLY A 190 7.08 15.02 17.88
CA GLY A 190 7.97 15.99 18.51
C GLY A 190 9.45 15.80 18.15
N LEU A 191 9.84 14.64 17.59
CA LEU A 191 11.19 14.43 17.07
C LEU A 191 11.50 15.29 15.85
N GLY A 192 10.48 15.70 15.08
CA GLY A 192 10.66 16.53 13.89
C GLY A 192 11.47 15.86 12.78
N VAL A 193 11.55 14.52 12.77
CA VAL A 193 12.32 13.74 11.79
C VAL A 193 11.51 13.32 10.57
N HIS A 194 10.19 13.48 10.62
CA HIS A 194 9.28 13.06 9.56
C HIS A 194 9.22 14.11 8.44
N ASN A 195 9.09 13.63 7.21
CA ASN A 195 8.92 14.45 6.01
C ASN A 195 7.47 14.45 5.53
N SER A 196 6.73 13.39 5.84
CA SER A 196 5.31 13.25 5.56
C SER A 196 4.65 12.43 6.68
N VAL A 197 3.36 12.64 6.88
CA VAL A 197 2.55 11.96 7.90
C VAL A 197 1.29 11.47 7.23
N ASP A 198 0.96 10.20 7.48
CA ASP A 198 -0.32 9.62 7.13
C ASP A 198 -1.08 9.25 8.40
N GLU A 199 -2.32 9.72 8.48
CA GLU A 199 -3.27 9.45 9.56
C GLU A 199 -4.46 8.71 8.97
N SER A 200 -4.19 7.49 8.51
CA SER A 200 -5.22 6.56 8.08
C SER A 200 -5.79 5.84 9.30
N HIS A 201 -7.11 5.77 9.41
CA HIS A 201 -7.78 4.87 10.35
C HIS A 201 -8.00 3.52 9.64
N PRO A 202 -7.32 2.43 10.04
CA PRO A 202 -7.73 1.09 9.62
C PRO A 202 -9.21 0.87 9.94
N GLU A 203 -9.87 0.03 9.13
CA GLU A 203 -11.32 -0.18 9.13
C GLU A 203 -11.87 -0.64 10.49
N ASP A 204 -11.03 -1.24 11.34
CA ASP A 204 -11.38 -1.72 12.69
C ASP A 204 -11.43 -0.60 13.76
N GLY A 205 -11.21 0.66 13.39
CA GLY A 205 -11.24 1.81 14.31
C GLY A 205 -9.99 1.94 15.18
N GLU A 206 -8.96 1.13 14.93
CA GLU A 206 -7.65 1.27 15.57
C GLU A 206 -7.00 2.59 15.18
N ALA A 207 -6.40 3.30 16.14
CA ALA A 207 -5.66 4.51 15.83
C ALA A 207 -4.30 4.13 15.23
N CYS A 208 -4.04 4.60 14.01
CA CYS A 208 -2.77 4.41 13.33
C CYS A 208 -2.20 5.76 12.89
N ILE A 209 -0.90 5.95 13.07
CA ILE A 209 -0.14 7.04 12.46
C ILE A 209 1.10 6.46 11.82
N GLN A 210 1.36 6.86 10.57
CA GLN A 210 2.56 6.51 9.85
C GLN A 210 3.37 7.78 9.53
N LEU A 211 4.59 7.82 10.06
CA LEU A 211 5.54 8.89 9.83
C LEU A 211 6.55 8.44 8.78
N PHE A 212 6.61 9.11 7.64
CA PHE A 212 7.64 8.82 6.65
C PHE A 212 8.90 9.63 6.92
N VAL A 213 10.05 8.98 6.91
CA VAL A 213 11.34 9.58 7.26
C VAL A 213 12.33 9.36 6.12
N ARG A 214 12.72 10.45 5.48
CA ARG A 214 13.62 10.45 4.33
C ARG A 214 15.05 10.06 4.70
N GLU A 215 15.51 10.44 5.89
CA GLU A 215 16.89 10.15 6.33
C GLU A 215 17.23 8.66 6.37
N PHE A 216 16.26 7.78 6.60
CA PHE A 216 16.44 6.33 6.52
C PHE A 216 15.58 5.64 5.45
N GLU A 217 14.99 6.44 4.56
CA GLU A 217 14.16 5.98 3.44
C GLU A 217 13.12 4.93 3.89
N GLY A 218 12.30 5.33 4.86
CA GLY A 218 11.31 4.42 5.43
C GLY A 218 10.24 5.10 6.26
N SER A 219 9.69 4.36 7.22
CA SER A 219 8.55 4.80 8.02
C SER A 219 8.61 4.35 9.48
N VAL A 220 7.89 5.08 10.33
CA VAL A 220 7.55 4.70 11.69
C VAL A 220 6.02 4.63 11.77
N THR A 221 5.48 3.44 11.95
CA THR A 221 4.04 3.23 12.13
C THR A 221 3.74 2.93 13.58
N LEU A 222 2.87 3.70 14.21
CA LEU A 222 2.36 3.44 15.56
C LEU A 222 0.91 2.98 15.43
N ILE A 223 0.60 1.83 16.02
CA ILE A 223 -0.71 1.17 15.97
C ILE A 223 -1.22 0.99 17.41
N GLU A 224 -2.48 1.35 17.65
CA GLU A 224 -3.21 1.07 18.88
C GLU A 224 -4.21 -0.06 18.67
N ALA A 225 -3.81 -1.28 19.05
CA ALA A 225 -4.63 -2.49 19.03
C ALA A 225 -4.94 -2.95 20.47
N ASP A 226 -4.78 -4.24 20.77
CA ASP A 226 -4.77 -4.78 22.14
C ASP A 226 -3.64 -4.21 23.01
N ARG A 227 -2.57 -3.74 22.35
CA ARG A 227 -1.43 -3.01 22.90
C ARG A 227 -0.88 -2.03 21.87
N LEU A 228 -0.04 -1.11 22.33
CA LEU A 228 0.71 -0.24 21.41
C LEU A 228 1.81 -1.02 20.71
N ILE A 229 1.89 -0.88 19.40
CA ILE A 229 2.94 -1.47 18.58
C ILE A 229 3.56 -0.35 17.75
N ALA A 230 4.88 -0.27 17.72
CA ALA A 230 5.60 0.59 16.80
C ALA A 230 6.40 -0.27 15.81
N LEU A 231 6.15 -0.08 14.52
CA LEU A 231 6.89 -0.70 13.43
C LEU A 231 7.81 0.35 12.83
N VAL A 232 9.12 0.12 12.87
CA VAL A 232 10.12 0.98 12.22
C VAL A 232 10.66 0.24 11.01
N CYS A 233 10.33 0.74 9.82
CA CYS A 233 10.81 0.20 8.55
C CYS A 233 11.84 1.17 7.97
N ARG A 234 12.96 0.65 7.45
CA ARG A 234 14.02 1.45 6.81
C ARG A 234 14.62 0.71 5.63
N SER A 235 15.35 1.42 4.79
CA SER A 235 16.23 0.76 3.81
C SER A 235 17.41 0.09 4.52
N GLU A 236 17.83 -1.08 4.04
CA GLU A 236 18.81 -1.96 4.69
C GLU A 236 20.15 -1.25 4.96
N ASP A 237 20.62 -0.46 3.99
CA ASP A 237 21.87 0.29 4.01
C ASP A 237 21.78 1.66 4.71
N LYS A 238 20.62 2.03 5.26
CA LYS A 238 20.38 3.35 5.86
C LYS A 238 20.24 3.27 7.38
N LEU A 239 21.37 3.30 8.08
CA LEU A 239 21.42 3.63 9.51
C LEU A 239 21.71 5.13 9.64
N SER A 240 20.77 5.87 10.24
CA SER A 240 20.86 7.33 10.36
C SER A 240 20.62 7.81 11.79
N PRO A 241 21.08 9.03 12.14
CA PRO A 241 20.76 9.63 13.43
C PRO A 241 19.26 9.74 13.69
N ALA A 242 18.43 9.96 12.66
CA ALA A 242 16.98 9.92 12.79
C ALA A 242 16.47 8.55 13.28
N PHE A 243 17.00 7.45 12.73
CA PHE A 243 16.64 6.11 13.18
C PHE A 243 17.01 5.90 14.65
N GLU A 244 18.23 6.25 15.05
CA GLU A 244 18.67 6.12 16.44
C GLU A 244 17.81 6.95 17.41
N ARG A 245 17.43 8.17 17.03
CA ARG A 245 16.50 9.01 17.83
C ARG A 245 15.13 8.36 17.97
N VAL A 246 14.57 7.78 16.91
CA VAL A 246 13.30 7.06 16.96
C VAL A 246 13.40 5.87 17.92
N VAL A 247 14.41 5.02 17.76
CA VAL A 247 14.63 3.85 18.62
C VAL A 247 14.82 4.27 20.07
N SER A 248 15.69 5.26 20.33
CA SER A 248 15.93 5.78 21.68
C SER A 248 14.66 6.36 22.31
N THR A 249 13.79 6.99 21.52
CA THR A 249 12.52 7.54 22.01
C THR A 249 11.54 6.44 22.37
N LEU A 250 11.40 5.42 21.51
CA LEU A 250 10.55 4.26 21.78
C LEU A 250 11.04 3.51 23.03
N THR A 251 12.34 3.23 23.14
CA THR A 251 12.92 2.58 24.32
C THR A 251 12.75 3.43 25.59
N GLY A 252 12.91 4.75 25.49
CA GLY A 252 12.67 5.68 26.61
C GLY A 252 11.20 5.70 27.07
N LEU A 253 10.26 5.41 26.18
CA LEU A 253 8.83 5.24 26.45
C LEU A 253 8.47 3.83 26.93
N GLY A 254 9.45 2.93 27.08
CA GLY A 254 9.27 1.58 27.59
C GLY A 254 8.92 0.54 26.53
N PHE A 255 9.00 0.87 25.24
CA PHE A 255 8.88 -0.12 24.18
C PHE A 255 10.09 -1.04 24.16
N ARG A 256 9.87 -2.31 23.82
CA ARG A 256 10.91 -3.33 23.66
C ARG A 256 10.91 -3.83 22.23
N GLN A 257 12.10 -3.93 21.64
CA GLN A 257 12.22 -4.56 20.34
C GLN A 257 11.84 -6.04 20.47
N ALA A 258 10.90 -6.49 19.64
CA ALA A 258 10.58 -7.89 19.48
C ALA A 258 11.60 -8.54 18.56
N ASP A 259 11.94 -9.80 18.84
CA ASP A 259 12.79 -10.64 18.00
C ASP A 259 12.07 -11.04 16.71
#